data_AF-A0A075IC90-F1
#
_entry.id   AF-A0A075IC90-F1
#
_cell.length_a   1.000
_cell.length_b   1.000
_cell.length_c   1.000
_cell.angle_alpha   90.00
_cell.angle_beta   90.00
_cell.angle_gamma   90.00
#
_symmetry.space_group_name_H-M   'P 1'
#
loop_
_entity.id
_entity.type
_entity.pdbx_description
1 polymer ?
#
loop_
_entity_poly.entity_id
_entity_poly.type
_entity_poly.pdbx_seq_one_letter_code
_entity_poly.pdbx_strand_id
1 'polypeptide(L)'
;MNLTEQGRQLLIELDEAPSAEDLLIAVAAGCSIIVAPPPEEGLEELLVWLDSTIRGWMRELGVDGLEKVTRRNLRALDYDTAAISGLRLVGYDRPLPMWLGN
;
A
#
# COMPACT_ATOMS: atom_id res chain seq x y z
N MET A 1 9.19 4.57 16.91
CA MET A 1 8.51 3.58 17.77
C MET A 1 8.26 2.35 16.92
N ASN A 2 8.99 1.25 17.13
CA ASN A 2 8.85 0.03 16.34
C ASN A 2 7.84 -0.89 17.03
N LEU A 3 6.57 -0.82 16.60
CA LEU A 3 5.47 -1.57 17.20
C LEU A 3 5.68 -3.10 17.07
N THR A 4 6.28 -3.52 15.95
CA THR A 4 6.56 -4.92 15.65
C THR A 4 7.58 -5.53 16.61
N GLU A 5 8.63 -4.79 16.98
CA GLU A 5 9.62 -5.21 17.99
C GLU A 5 9.02 -5.38 19.40
N GLN A 6 7.87 -4.73 19.66
CA GLN A 6 7.14 -4.85 20.91
C GLN A 6 6.07 -5.96 20.87
N GLY A 7 6.04 -6.77 19.80
CA GLY A 7 5.00 -7.80 19.60
C GLY A 7 3.61 -7.21 19.36
N ARG A 8 3.51 -5.94 18.96
CA ARG A 8 2.23 -5.27 18.66
C ARG A 8 2.04 -5.18 17.15
N GLN A 9 0.83 -5.48 16.71
CA GLN A 9 0.42 -5.37 15.31
C GLN A 9 -0.61 -4.25 15.18
N LEU A 10 -0.44 -3.40 14.17
CA LEU A 10 -1.43 -2.43 13.75
C LEU A 10 -2.27 -3.08 12.65
N LEU A 11 -3.59 -3.05 12.83
CA LEU A 11 -4.55 -3.55 11.86
C LEU A 11 -5.33 -2.36 11.31
N ILE A 12 -5.61 -2.39 10.01
CA ILE A 12 -6.56 -1.45 9.37
C ILE A 12 -7.83 -2.23 9.08
N GLU A 13 -8.96 -1.68 9.52
CA GLU A 13 -10.29 -2.16 9.15
C GLU A 13 -10.78 -1.38 7.91
N LEU A 14 -11.33 -2.10 6.95
CA LEU A 14 -11.96 -1.57 5.76
C LEU A 14 -13.45 -1.91 5.76
N ASP A 15 -14.27 -0.99 5.25
CA ASP A 15 -15.73 -1.16 5.18
C ASP A 15 -16.16 -2.11 4.04
N GLU A 16 -15.26 -2.39 3.10
CA GLU A 16 -15.51 -3.19 1.89
C GLU A 16 -14.37 -4.20 1.65
N ALA A 17 -14.65 -5.20 0.80
CA ALA A 17 -13.65 -6.18 0.41
C ALA A 17 -12.48 -5.50 -0.34
N PRO A 18 -11.21 -5.76 0.04
CA PRO A 18 -10.07 -5.03 -0.49
C PRO A 18 -9.74 -5.46 -1.92
N SER A 19 -9.31 -4.51 -2.74
CA SER A 19 -8.65 -4.78 -4.01
C SER A 19 -7.17 -5.14 -3.81
N ALA A 20 -6.51 -5.65 -4.86
CA ALA A 20 -5.07 -5.86 -4.85
C ALA A 20 -4.28 -4.56 -4.59
N GLU A 21 -4.81 -3.41 -5.02
CA GLU A 21 -4.19 -2.10 -4.84
C GLU A 21 -4.20 -1.70 -3.36
N ASP A 22 -5.34 -1.86 -2.69
CA ASP A 22 -5.49 -1.59 -1.25
C ASP A 22 -4.48 -2.41 -0.44
N LEU A 23 -4.35 -3.71 -0.76
CA LEU A 23 -3.40 -4.59 -0.09
C LEU A 23 -1.95 -4.13 -0.27
N LEU A 24 -1.54 -3.77 -1.49
CA LEU A 24 -0.18 -3.29 -1.74
C LEU A 24 0.09 -1.92 -1.11
N ILE A 25 -0.87 -1.00 -1.14
CA ILE A 25 -0.77 0.31 -0.51
C ILE A 25 -0.59 0.14 1.00
N ALA A 26 -1.41 -0.70 1.64
CA ALA A 26 -1.32 -0.95 3.07
C ALA A 26 0.03 -1.54 3.47
N VAL A 27 0.52 -2.56 2.76
CA VAL A 27 1.84 -3.15 3.00
C VAL A 27 2.94 -2.09 2.83
N ALA A 28 2.91 -1.31 1.74
CA ALA A 28 3.88 -0.25 1.49
C ALA A 28 3.84 0.87 2.55
N ALA A 29 2.67 1.13 3.12
CA ALA A 29 2.46 2.08 4.22
C ALA A 29 2.89 1.53 5.59
N GLY A 30 3.26 0.25 5.67
CA GLY A 30 3.72 -0.41 6.90
C GLY A 30 2.61 -1.10 7.70
N CYS A 31 1.44 -1.31 7.09
CA CYS A 31 0.33 -2.05 7.68
C CYS A 31 0.36 -3.48 7.16
N SER A 32 0.64 -4.45 8.04
CA SER A 32 0.83 -5.85 7.66
C SER A 32 -0.46 -6.67 7.71
N ILE A 33 -1.55 -6.12 8.23
CA ILE A 33 -2.82 -6.82 8.40
C ILE A 33 -3.98 -5.89 8.05
N ILE A 34 -4.85 -6.38 7.18
CA ILE A 34 -6.14 -5.77 6.85
C ILE A 34 -7.25 -6.66 7.38
N VAL A 35 -8.26 -6.04 7.98
CA VAL A 35 -9.53 -6.65 8.35
C VAL A 35 -10.59 -6.06 7.44
N ALA A 36 -11.35 -6.90 6.75
CA ALA A 36 -12.35 -6.44 5.80
C ALA A 36 -13.49 -7.46 5.72
N PRO A 37 -14.71 -7.04 5.39
CA PRO A 37 -15.78 -7.96 5.08
C PRO A 37 -15.42 -8.82 3.86
N PRO A 38 -15.98 -10.04 3.76
CA PRO A 38 -15.85 -10.84 2.55
C PRO A 38 -16.56 -10.13 1.38
N PRO A 39 -16.22 -10.46 0.12
CA PRO A 39 -17.00 -10.01 -1.02
C PRO A 39 -18.43 -10.57 -0.93
N GLU A 40 -19.39 -9.92 -1.61
CA GLU A 40 -20.78 -10.37 -1.65
C GLU A 40 -20.90 -11.81 -2.19
N GLU A 41 -20.09 -12.15 -3.20
CA GLU A 41 -19.99 -13.49 -3.78
C GLU A 41 -18.54 -13.80 -4.19
N GLY A 42 -18.21 -15.09 -4.30
CA GLY A 42 -16.97 -15.54 -4.94
C GLY A 42 -15.68 -15.28 -4.16
N LEU A 43 -15.65 -15.63 -2.86
CA LEU A 43 -14.46 -15.46 -2.02
C LEU A 43 -13.23 -16.20 -2.56
N GLU A 44 -13.41 -17.42 -3.07
CA GLU A 44 -12.29 -18.23 -3.59
C GLU A 44 -11.74 -17.62 -4.89
N GLU A 45 -12.62 -17.18 -5.78
CA GLU A 45 -12.28 -16.48 -7.02
C GLU A 45 -11.53 -15.18 -6.73
N LEU A 46 -11.99 -14.41 -5.74
CA LEU A 46 -11.32 -13.20 -5.29
C LEU A 46 -9.90 -13.52 -4.78
N LEU A 47 -9.73 -14.55 -3.94
CA LEU A 47 -8.42 -14.92 -3.41
C LEU A 47 -7.44 -15.34 -4.51
N VAL A 48 -7.92 -16.10 -5.50
CA VAL A 48 -7.11 -16.48 -6.68
C VAL A 48 -6.74 -15.26 -7.52
N TRP A 49 -7.69 -14.34 -7.72
CA TRP A 49 -7.44 -13.09 -8.43
C TRP A 49 -6.44 -12.19 -7.68
N LEU A 50 -6.57 -12.05 -6.37
CA LEU A 50 -5.66 -11.28 -5.53
C LEU A 50 -4.23 -11.84 -5.60
N ASP A 51 -4.05 -13.16 -5.40
CA ASP A 51 -2.72 -13.79 -5.46
C ASP A 51 -2.06 -13.58 -6.82
N SER A 52 -2.80 -13.81 -7.92
CA SER A 52 -2.27 -13.65 -9.27
C SER A 52 -1.94 -12.19 -9.62
N THR A 53 -2.80 -11.24 -9.25
CA THR A 53 -2.62 -9.81 -9.51
C THR A 53 -1.44 -9.24 -8.72
N ILE A 54 -1.36 -9.54 -7.43
CA ILE A 54 -0.26 -9.10 -6.56
C ILE A 54 1.07 -9.66 -7.05
N ARG A 55 1.13 -10.95 -7.41
CA ARG A 55 2.35 -11.53 -8.00
C ARG A 55 2.74 -10.89 -9.33
N GLY A 56 1.76 -10.51 -10.15
CA GLY A 56 1.98 -9.75 -11.38
C GLY A 56 2.68 -8.42 -11.10
N TRP A 57 2.11 -7.61 -10.22
CA TRP A 57 2.69 -6.31 -9.85
C TRP A 57 4.02 -6.42 -9.12
N MET A 58 4.22 -7.42 -8.27
CA MET A 58 5.52 -7.67 -7.64
C MET A 58 6.62 -7.91 -8.68
N ARG A 59 6.32 -8.66 -9.75
CA ARG A 59 7.26 -8.88 -10.86
C ARG A 59 7.57 -7.58 -11.60
N GLU A 60 6.55 -6.76 -11.87
CA GLU A 60 6.73 -5.45 -12.50
C GLU A 60 7.57 -4.48 -11.64
N LEU A 61 7.39 -4.54 -10.32
CA LEU A 61 8.17 -3.78 -9.34
C LEU A 61 9.59 -4.34 -9.12
N GLY A 62 9.90 -5.53 -9.65
CA GLY A 62 11.19 -6.20 -9.45
C GLY A 62 11.41 -6.70 -8.01
N VAL A 63 10.33 -7.03 -7.30
CA VAL A 63 10.38 -7.58 -5.93
C VAL A 63 9.88 -9.04 -5.91
N ASP A 64 10.44 -9.83 -5.00
CA ASP A 64 10.17 -11.26 -4.83
C ASP A 64 9.38 -11.58 -3.54
N GLY A 65 9.05 -10.56 -2.74
CA GLY A 65 8.31 -10.68 -1.49
C GLY A 65 7.57 -9.38 -1.11
N LEU A 66 6.43 -9.52 -0.44
CA LEU A 66 5.62 -8.37 0.04
C LEU A 66 6.40 -7.51 1.05
N GLU A 67 7.29 -8.13 1.84
CA GLU A 67 8.17 -7.45 2.78
C GLU A 67 9.16 -6.48 2.12
N LYS A 68 9.37 -6.60 0.80
CA LYS A 68 10.20 -5.67 0.00
C LYS A 68 9.38 -4.54 -0.61
N VAL A 69 8.05 -4.60 -0.54
CA VAL A 69 7.18 -3.50 -0.93
C VAL A 69 7.21 -2.45 0.18
N THR A 70 7.70 -1.25 -0.14
CA THR A 70 7.90 -0.18 0.83
C THR A 70 7.28 1.12 0.36
N ARG A 71 7.23 2.13 1.23
CA ARG A 71 6.81 3.50 0.89
C ARG A 71 7.52 4.09 -0.34
N ARG A 72 8.70 3.57 -0.74
CA ARG A 72 9.41 4.02 -1.95
C ARG A 72 8.69 3.62 -3.24
N ASN A 73 7.89 2.56 -3.20
CA ASN A 73 7.08 2.07 -4.32
C ASN A 73 5.83 2.94 -4.53
N LEU A 74 5.36 3.65 -3.50
CA LEU A 74 4.18 4.51 -3.60
C LEU A 74 4.47 5.86 -4.25
N ARG A 75 3.47 6.37 -4.95
CA ARG A 75 3.40 7.74 -5.46
C ARG A 75 2.00 8.30 -5.19
N ALA A 76 1.94 9.58 -4.87
CA ALA A 76 0.68 10.29 -4.85
C ALA A 76 0.27 10.63 -6.29
N LEU A 77 -1.03 10.54 -6.58
CA LEU A 77 -1.59 10.84 -7.91
C LEU A 77 -1.93 12.32 -8.07
N ASP A 78 -2.11 13.03 -6.95
CA ASP A 78 -2.45 14.45 -6.91
C ASP A 78 -1.60 15.21 -5.89
N TYR A 79 -1.58 16.54 -6.05
CA TYR A 79 -0.75 17.43 -5.26
C TYR A 79 -1.15 17.45 -3.78
N ASP A 80 -2.45 17.40 -3.48
CA ASP A 80 -2.96 17.52 -2.11
C ASP A 80 -2.61 16.28 -1.30
N THR A 81 -2.81 15.10 -1.88
CA THR A 81 -2.37 13.82 -1.33
C THR A 81 -0.86 13.83 -1.14
N ALA A 82 -0.09 14.28 -2.14
CA ALA A 82 1.36 14.38 -2.02
C ALA A 82 1.74 15.27 -0.82
N ALA A 83 1.19 16.48 -0.74
CA ALA A 83 1.46 17.49 0.26
C ALA A 83 1.21 17.01 1.70
N ILE A 84 0.11 16.28 1.94
CA ILE A 84 -0.29 15.81 3.27
C ILE A 84 0.40 14.50 3.65
N SER A 85 0.54 13.56 2.71
CA SER A 85 1.11 12.24 2.99
C SER A 85 2.64 12.24 3.05
N GLY A 86 3.31 13.18 2.37
CA GLY A 86 4.75 13.16 2.16
C GLY A 86 5.19 12.13 1.11
N LEU A 87 4.29 11.63 0.27
CA LEU A 87 4.62 10.78 -0.88
C LEU A 87 5.10 11.62 -2.05
N ARG A 88 6.01 11.08 -2.86
CA ARG A 88 6.41 11.74 -4.12
C ARG A 88 5.23 11.78 -5.07
N LEU A 89 5.00 12.94 -5.69
CA LEU A 89 3.99 13.10 -6.73
C LEU A 89 4.42 12.34 -8.00
N VAL A 90 3.48 11.65 -8.64
CA VAL A 90 3.73 10.97 -9.92
C VAL A 90 4.22 11.97 -10.98
N GLY A 91 5.24 11.59 -11.75
CA GLY A 91 5.86 12.45 -12.76
C GLY A 91 6.70 13.61 -12.20
N TYR A 92 6.88 13.70 -10.88
CA TYR A 92 7.67 14.74 -10.23
C TYR A 92 8.77 14.13 -9.34
N ASP A 93 10.00 14.14 -9.85
CA ASP A 93 11.13 13.46 -9.21
C ASP A 93 11.75 14.22 -8.02
N ARG A 94 11.38 15.49 -7.83
CA ARG A 94 11.89 16.34 -6.75
C ARG A 94 10.93 16.36 -5.56
N PRO A 95 11.41 16.65 -4.34
CA PRO A 95 10.52 16.99 -3.23
C PRO A 95 9.63 18.19 -3.61
N LEU A 96 8.39 18.22 -3.12
CA LEU A 96 7.52 19.38 -3.35
C LEU A 96 8.18 20.65 -2.78
N PRO A 97 8.10 21.80 -3.47
CA PRO A 97 8.75 23.05 -3.03
C PRO A 97 8.41 23.44 -1.60
N MET A 98 7.15 23.24 -1.17
CA MET A 98 6.68 23.54 0.17
C MET A 98 7.44 22.80 1.30
N TRP A 99 8.12 21.69 0.99
CA TRP A 99 8.89 20.91 1.97
C TRP A 99 10.34 21.38 2.12
N LEU A 100 10.84 22.21 1.20
CA LEU A 100 12.24 22.63 1.20
C LEU A 100 12.50 23.85 2.10
N GLY A 101 11.45 24.39 2.73
CA GLY A 101 11.51 25.64 3.48
C GLY A 101 11.55 26.83 2.52
N ASN A 102 10.77 27.87 2.82
CA ASN A 102 10.93 29.17 2.15
C ASN A 102 12.12 29.92 2.76
#